data_AF-A0A2A4I1P6-F1
#
_entry.id   AF-A0A2A4I1P6-F1
#
_cell.length_a   1.000
_cell.length_b   1.000
_cell.length_c   1.000
_cell.angle_alpha   90.00
_cell.angle_beta   90.00
_cell.angle_gamma   90.00
#
_symmetry.space_group_name_H-M   'P 1'
#
loop_
_entity.id
_entity.type
_entity.pdbx_description
1 polymer ?
#
loop_
_entity_poly.entity_id
_entity_poly.type
_entity_poly.pdbx_seq_one_letter_code
_entity_poly.pdbx_strand_id
1 'polypeptide(L)'
;MSADVIARGLAARAWTERPRVPIALAVLGQSNERGQVSPAEAIGGVASRTAWPNAFASQRNPAIRYPVGPAGALTGGYHFRLYDDLFDAGYDPQIVNASIGSMSMLRDAAGQILDIAAWRSQGVRQQRVADVPGDRGYAGDYGVAAGKLFVCTTGRRAYAFHQGTFLPGDTGVNQNLDFIREIGSHATAATAPDFSGASVGGTVSDGSAVWTCVSASTSYLGFGYGPGACTETRAGFDPFGILRRCHEEMGRVRTARERIVILCNGQSDTGLTSGQYQGAINSIASFLANRGYTVHLGLSVYNPSGNNVAGYDTLAAALASSYAFLTGGGGFSPTQIRLGPNLYQLMGSTGDMAAGGAHFAKDGGQDNIHLNARGAVAAGGHLAAAVTAWLRPIQR
;
A
#
# COMPACT_ATOMS: atom_id res chain seq x y z
N MET A 1 -13.53 45.80 23.10
CA MET A 1 -13.55 44.36 22.76
C MET A 1 -14.35 43.64 23.82
N SER A 2 -15.39 42.87 23.47
CA SER A 2 -16.22 42.19 24.48
C SER A 2 -15.44 41.03 25.13
N ALA A 3 -15.74 40.75 26.40
CA ALA A 3 -15.13 39.64 27.15
C ALA A 3 -15.29 38.29 26.42
N ASP A 4 -16.36 38.14 25.63
CA ASP A 4 -16.66 36.96 24.85
C ASP A 4 -15.68 36.76 23.66
N VAL A 5 -15.23 37.85 23.02
CA VAL A 5 -14.21 37.80 21.96
C VAL A 5 -12.84 37.43 22.53
N ILE A 6 -12.50 37.97 23.71
CA ILE A 6 -11.24 37.67 24.40
C ILE A 6 -11.24 36.22 24.90
N ALA A 7 -12.36 35.74 25.47
CA ALA A 7 -12.50 34.36 25.93
C ALA A 7 -12.41 33.35 24.78
N ARG A 8 -13.05 33.64 23.62
CA ARG A 8 -12.90 32.81 22.41
C ARG A 8 -11.48 32.84 21.86
N GLY A 9 -10.82 33.99 21.87
CA GLY A 9 -9.42 34.13 21.45
C GLY A 9 -8.45 33.36 22.35
N LEU A 10 -8.65 33.41 23.66
CA LEU A 10 -7.87 32.67 24.64
C LEU A 10 -8.14 31.16 24.57
N ALA A 11 -9.41 30.75 24.40
CA ALA A 11 -9.77 29.35 24.21
C ALA A 11 -9.20 28.77 22.90
N ALA A 12 -9.21 29.55 21.81
CA ALA A 12 -8.59 29.16 20.55
C ALA A 12 -7.07 29.03 20.67
N ARG A 13 -6.39 29.98 21.33
CA ARG A 13 -4.94 29.91 21.61
C ARG A 13 -4.59 28.73 22.52
N ALA A 14 -5.34 28.54 23.61
CA ALA A 14 -5.18 27.42 24.51
C ALA A 14 -5.48 26.07 23.84
N TRP A 15 -6.20 26.03 22.72
CA TRP A 15 -6.41 24.82 21.93
C TRP A 15 -5.24 24.54 20.98
N THR A 16 -4.66 25.58 20.38
CA THR A 16 -3.49 25.46 19.49
C THR A 16 -2.19 25.20 20.23
N GLU A 17 -2.05 25.64 21.48
CA GLU A 17 -0.84 25.51 22.30
C GLU A 17 -0.82 24.26 23.19
N ARG A 18 -1.88 23.42 23.14
CA ARG A 18 -1.93 22.18 23.93
C ARG A 18 -0.85 21.18 23.49
N PRO A 19 -0.16 20.53 24.45
CA PRO A 19 0.70 19.39 24.14
C PRO A 19 -0.11 18.32 23.39
N ARG A 20 0.33 17.97 22.19
CA ARG A 20 -0.27 16.91 21.37
C ARG A 20 0.55 15.63 21.54
N VAL A 21 -0.11 14.48 21.42
CA VAL A 21 0.56 13.17 21.55
C VAL A 21 1.19 12.79 20.20
N PRO A 22 2.53 12.65 20.11
CA PRO A 22 3.19 12.29 18.86
C PRO A 22 2.83 10.85 18.46
N ILE A 23 2.41 10.67 17.21
CA ILE A 23 2.17 9.34 16.61
C ILE A 23 2.84 9.27 15.24
N ALA A 24 3.23 8.08 14.81
CA ALA A 24 3.67 7.84 13.44
C ALA A 24 2.62 7.04 12.70
N LEU A 25 2.35 7.41 11.46
CA LEU A 25 1.35 6.75 10.63
C LEU A 25 1.91 6.47 9.24
N ALA A 26 2.03 5.20 8.88
CA ALA A 26 2.37 4.79 7.54
C ALA A 26 1.11 4.43 6.76
N VAL A 27 1.00 4.90 5.53
CA VAL A 27 0.02 4.42 4.57
C VAL A 27 0.73 3.51 3.58
N LEU A 28 0.36 2.23 3.57
CA LEU A 28 0.84 1.26 2.60
C LEU A 28 -0.31 0.95 1.63
N GLY A 29 -0.28 1.61 0.47
CA GLY A 29 -1.38 1.54 -0.50
C GLY A 29 -0.94 1.69 -1.95
N GLN A 30 -1.89 2.05 -2.81
CA GLN A 30 -1.73 2.07 -4.26
C GLN A 30 -1.80 3.51 -4.81
N SER A 31 -2.19 3.63 -6.09
CA SER A 31 -2.14 4.86 -6.85
C SER A 31 -2.93 6.02 -6.23
N ASN A 32 -4.08 5.75 -5.61
CA ASN A 32 -4.90 6.75 -4.92
C ASN A 32 -4.22 7.33 -3.69
N GLU A 33 -3.57 6.46 -2.92
CA GLU A 33 -2.91 6.77 -1.67
C GLU A 33 -1.57 7.48 -1.86
N ARG A 34 -1.04 7.53 -3.10
CA ARG A 34 0.13 8.36 -3.40
C ARG A 34 -0.18 9.85 -3.33
N GLY A 35 -1.41 10.26 -3.63
CA GLY A 35 -1.75 11.66 -3.86
C GLY A 35 -1.56 12.02 -5.33
N GLN A 36 -2.69 12.26 -6.00
CA GLN A 36 -2.78 12.64 -7.41
C GLN A 36 -3.90 13.67 -7.65
N VAL A 37 -4.25 14.44 -6.62
CA VAL A 37 -5.32 15.43 -6.74
C VAL A 37 -4.81 16.66 -7.47
N SER A 38 -5.36 16.97 -8.64
CA SER A 38 -4.95 18.14 -9.42
C SER A 38 -5.40 19.45 -8.74
N PRO A 39 -4.50 20.44 -8.50
CA PRO A 39 -4.87 21.73 -7.92
C PRO A 39 -5.58 22.67 -8.91
N ALA A 40 -5.49 22.38 -10.21
CA ALA A 40 -6.07 23.19 -11.28
C ALA A 40 -7.40 22.62 -11.79
N GLU A 41 -7.76 21.40 -11.40
CA GLU A 41 -9.06 20.81 -11.71
C GLU A 41 -10.18 21.75 -11.24
N ALA A 42 -11.16 22.01 -12.11
CA ALA A 42 -12.36 22.76 -11.76
C ALA A 42 -13.50 21.78 -11.40
N ILE A 43 -14.03 21.89 -10.19
CA ILE A 43 -15.16 21.07 -9.73
C ILE A 43 -16.32 22.02 -9.48
N GLY A 44 -17.42 21.85 -10.23
CA GLY A 44 -18.58 22.75 -10.15
C GLY A 44 -18.26 24.20 -10.52
N GLY A 45 -17.28 24.42 -11.41
CA GLY A 45 -16.85 25.76 -11.85
C GLY A 45 -15.88 26.48 -10.92
N VAL A 46 -15.47 25.87 -9.80
CA VAL A 46 -14.50 26.44 -8.86
C VAL A 46 -13.22 25.61 -8.88
N ALA A 47 -12.07 26.29 -8.90
CA ALA A 47 -10.76 25.62 -8.81
C ALA A 47 -10.67 24.81 -7.52
N SER A 48 -10.20 23.56 -7.64
CA SER A 48 -10.17 22.59 -6.54
C SER A 48 -9.38 23.10 -5.34
N ARG A 49 -8.25 23.78 -5.57
CA ARG A 49 -7.43 24.40 -4.51
C ARG A 49 -8.18 25.44 -3.69
N THR A 50 -9.11 26.17 -4.31
CA THR A 50 -9.91 27.20 -3.62
C THR A 50 -11.02 26.58 -2.81
N ALA A 51 -11.75 25.60 -3.37
CA ALA A 51 -12.90 25.00 -2.72
C ALA A 51 -12.55 23.91 -1.69
N TRP A 52 -11.41 23.23 -1.86
CA TRP A 52 -10.92 22.18 -0.95
C TRP A 52 -9.43 22.36 -0.60
N PRO A 53 -9.06 23.45 0.11
CA PRO A 53 -7.66 23.75 0.43
C PRO A 53 -7.00 22.66 1.29
N ASN A 54 -7.79 21.95 2.10
CA ASN A 54 -7.37 20.83 2.93
C ASN A 54 -7.13 19.52 2.16
N ALA A 55 -7.24 19.50 0.83
CA ALA A 55 -6.73 18.43 -0.01
C ALA A 55 -5.26 18.67 -0.44
N PHE A 56 -4.69 19.84 -0.14
CA PHE A 56 -3.37 20.25 -0.64
C PHE A 56 -2.40 20.67 0.46
N ALA A 57 -2.89 21.18 1.59
CA ALA A 57 -2.08 21.51 2.74
C ALA A 57 -2.90 21.39 4.02
N SER A 58 -2.22 21.09 5.13
CA SER A 58 -2.83 21.12 6.45
C SER A 58 -3.29 22.53 6.80
N GLN A 59 -4.50 22.62 7.36
CA GLN A 59 -5.06 23.86 7.91
C GLN A 59 -4.68 24.09 9.38
N ARG A 60 -3.86 23.20 9.95
CA ARG A 60 -3.39 23.25 11.34
C ARG A 60 -1.89 23.46 11.43
N ASN A 61 -1.13 22.88 10.51
CA ASN A 61 0.32 22.96 10.45
C ASN A 61 0.79 23.28 9.02
N PRO A 62 1.15 24.55 8.72
CA PRO A 62 1.58 24.96 7.37
C PRO A 62 2.83 24.25 6.84
N ALA A 63 3.63 23.61 7.72
CA ALA A 63 4.77 22.81 7.31
C ALA A 63 4.35 21.48 6.64
N ILE A 64 3.12 21.01 6.91
CA ILE A 64 2.55 19.79 6.34
C ILE A 64 1.83 20.13 5.04
N ARG A 65 2.54 19.95 3.94
CA ARG A 65 2.09 20.18 2.57
C ARG A 65 2.67 19.13 1.63
N TYR A 66 2.14 19.02 0.43
CA TYR A 66 2.68 18.08 -0.55
C TYR A 66 4.11 18.46 -0.99
N PRO A 67 4.95 17.46 -1.34
CA PRO A 67 4.73 16.01 -1.20
C PRO A 67 4.84 15.53 0.27
N VAL A 68 4.05 14.52 0.64
CA VAL A 68 4.20 13.81 1.93
C VAL A 68 5.17 12.66 1.72
N GLY A 69 6.38 12.77 2.26
CA GLY A 69 7.46 11.81 2.02
C GLY A 69 7.28 10.46 2.74
N PRO A 70 8.13 9.47 2.42
CA PRO A 70 9.12 9.48 1.34
C PRO A 70 8.55 9.05 -0.03
N ALA A 71 7.31 8.55 -0.15
CA ALA A 71 6.71 8.31 -1.47
C ALA A 71 6.29 9.65 -2.11
N GLY A 72 6.66 9.85 -3.38
CA GLY A 72 6.34 11.09 -4.11
C GLY A 72 4.84 11.22 -4.38
N ALA A 73 4.15 12.00 -3.57
CA ALA A 73 2.84 12.54 -3.92
C ALA A 73 3.01 13.61 -5.01
N LEU A 74 2.24 13.56 -6.09
CA LEU A 74 2.37 14.53 -7.19
C LEU A 74 1.95 15.93 -6.77
N THR A 75 0.85 15.98 -6.03
CA THR A 75 0.06 17.19 -5.79
C THR A 75 -0.74 16.99 -4.50
N GLY A 76 -2.07 17.12 -4.49
CA GLY A 76 -2.89 16.91 -3.30
C GLY A 76 -3.21 15.43 -3.01
N GLY A 77 -3.82 15.20 -1.86
CA GLY A 77 -4.27 13.89 -1.40
C GLY A 77 -4.99 13.96 -0.06
N TYR A 78 -5.44 12.82 0.44
CA TYR A 78 -6.22 12.78 1.69
C TYR A 78 -5.40 12.97 2.96
N HIS A 79 -4.06 12.89 2.87
CA HIS A 79 -3.14 12.95 4.02
C HIS A 79 -3.29 14.21 4.85
N PHE A 80 -3.62 15.34 4.21
CA PHE A 80 -3.76 16.63 4.91
C PHE A 80 -5.01 16.67 5.76
N ARG A 81 -6.15 16.17 5.23
CA ARG A 81 -7.37 16.02 6.02
C ARG A 81 -7.19 15.01 7.14
N LEU A 82 -6.49 13.89 6.88
CA LEU A 82 -6.13 12.91 7.89
C LEU A 82 -5.30 13.54 9.02
N TYR A 83 -4.26 14.31 8.66
CA TYR A 83 -3.44 15.05 9.61
C TYR A 83 -4.30 16.00 10.45
N ASP A 84 -5.11 16.85 9.80
CA ASP A 84 -5.89 17.90 10.48
C ASP A 84 -6.88 17.31 11.48
N ASP A 85 -7.60 16.25 11.11
CA ASP A 85 -8.60 15.64 11.97
C ASP A 85 -7.96 14.89 13.16
N LEU A 86 -6.81 14.22 12.95
CA LEU A 86 -6.02 13.64 14.05
C LEU A 86 -5.39 14.71 14.94
N PHE A 87 -4.95 15.80 14.33
CA PHE A 87 -4.44 16.96 15.04
C PHE A 87 -5.52 17.50 15.96
N ASP A 88 -6.72 17.76 15.44
CA ASP A 88 -7.86 18.22 16.21
C ASP A 88 -8.26 17.22 17.31
N ALA A 89 -8.11 15.92 17.09
CA ALA A 89 -8.34 14.88 18.09
C ALA A 89 -7.31 14.86 19.25
N GLY A 90 -6.18 15.58 19.14
CA GLY A 90 -5.17 15.66 20.21
C GLY A 90 -3.82 15.05 19.88
N TYR A 91 -3.64 14.55 18.65
CA TYR A 91 -2.41 13.87 18.23
C TYR A 91 -1.52 14.79 17.39
N ASP A 92 -0.25 14.45 17.27
CA ASP A 92 0.68 15.07 16.33
C ASP A 92 1.19 13.98 15.38
N PRO A 93 0.48 13.76 14.24
CA PRO A 93 0.80 12.65 13.36
C PRO A 93 1.95 12.99 12.42
N GLN A 94 2.99 12.16 12.46
CA GLN A 94 4.04 12.12 11.44
C GLN A 94 3.66 11.06 10.40
N ILE A 95 3.18 11.54 9.24
CA ILE A 95 2.71 10.66 8.18
C ILE A 95 3.87 10.27 7.26
N VAL A 96 4.04 8.96 7.09
CA VAL A 96 4.95 8.33 6.13
C VAL A 96 4.11 7.77 5.00
N ASN A 97 4.19 8.34 3.80
CA ASN A 97 3.55 7.73 2.65
C ASN A 97 4.45 6.62 2.08
N ALA A 98 3.98 5.37 2.12
CA ALA A 98 4.65 4.20 1.57
C ALA A 98 3.87 3.61 0.37
N SER A 99 2.94 4.37 -0.20
CA SER A 99 2.10 3.92 -1.30
C SER A 99 2.85 3.91 -2.63
N ILE A 100 2.62 2.88 -3.44
CA ILE A 100 3.31 2.67 -4.72
C ILE A 100 2.27 2.43 -5.81
N GLY A 101 2.41 3.13 -6.93
CA GLY A 101 1.49 2.99 -8.06
C GLY A 101 1.49 1.58 -8.61
N SER A 102 0.29 1.08 -8.88
CA SER A 102 0.06 -0.27 -9.40
C SER A 102 0.49 -1.41 -8.49
N MET A 103 0.91 -1.14 -7.23
CA MET A 103 1.40 -2.16 -6.31
C MET A 103 0.33 -3.20 -5.94
N SER A 104 0.66 -4.47 -6.10
CA SER A 104 -0.08 -5.61 -5.54
C SER A 104 0.42 -5.93 -4.12
N MET A 105 -0.50 -6.11 -3.17
CA MET A 105 -0.15 -6.64 -1.85
C MET A 105 0.38 -8.06 -1.95
N LEU A 106 -0.17 -8.88 -2.84
CA LEU A 106 0.29 -10.26 -3.01
C LEU A 106 1.67 -10.30 -3.67
N ARG A 107 1.81 -9.69 -4.85
CA ARG A 107 3.00 -9.90 -5.69
C ARG A 107 4.16 -8.99 -5.34
N ASP A 108 3.90 -7.74 -4.95
CA ASP A 108 4.94 -6.72 -4.79
C ASP A 108 5.32 -6.49 -3.33
N ALA A 109 4.33 -6.43 -2.42
CA ALA A 109 4.59 -6.20 -0.99
C ALA A 109 4.86 -7.49 -0.22
N ALA A 110 4.02 -8.53 -0.38
CA ALA A 110 4.23 -9.82 0.27
C ALA A 110 5.21 -10.70 -0.52
N GLY A 111 5.14 -10.69 -1.85
CA GLY A 111 5.85 -11.64 -2.70
C GLY A 111 4.97 -12.86 -3.01
N GLN A 112 4.63 -13.04 -4.28
CA GLN A 112 3.79 -14.15 -4.71
C GLN A 112 4.64 -15.42 -4.85
N ILE A 113 4.12 -16.52 -4.33
CA ILE A 113 4.64 -17.85 -4.63
C ILE A 113 3.72 -18.48 -5.67
N LEU A 114 4.31 -18.91 -6.77
CA LEU A 114 3.59 -19.51 -7.87
C LEU A 114 3.52 -21.02 -7.65
N ASP A 115 2.33 -21.59 -7.76
CA ASP A 115 2.24 -22.98 -8.21
C ASP A 115 2.58 -22.96 -9.70
N ILE A 116 3.81 -23.36 -10.02
CA ILE A 116 4.34 -23.25 -11.39
C ILE A 116 3.46 -24.07 -12.34
N ALA A 117 2.93 -25.23 -11.90
CA ALA A 117 2.10 -26.08 -12.75
C ALA A 117 0.78 -25.39 -13.16
N ALA A 118 0.18 -24.60 -12.25
CA ALA A 118 -1.05 -23.86 -12.52
C ALA A 118 -0.80 -22.49 -13.20
N TRP A 119 0.39 -21.91 -13.03
CA TRP A 119 0.76 -20.61 -13.56
C TRP A 119 1.36 -20.71 -14.98
N ARG A 120 0.49 -20.92 -15.98
CA ARG A 120 0.85 -21.17 -17.39
C ARG A 120 0.52 -19.98 -18.30
N SER A 121 1.33 -19.77 -19.33
CA SER A 121 1.19 -18.61 -20.25
C SER A 121 1.14 -17.24 -19.56
N GLN A 122 1.66 -17.15 -18.34
CA GLN A 122 1.63 -15.92 -17.53
C GLN A 122 3.02 -15.27 -17.49
N GLY A 123 3.02 -13.95 -17.30
CA GLY A 123 4.24 -13.18 -17.10
C GLY A 123 4.90 -13.49 -15.76
N VAL A 124 6.19 -13.84 -15.79
CA VAL A 124 7.02 -14.09 -14.60
C VAL A 124 8.21 -13.17 -14.57
N ARG A 125 8.62 -12.76 -13.36
CA ARG A 125 9.61 -11.73 -13.12
C ARG A 125 10.89 -12.35 -12.62
N GLN A 126 12.01 -11.98 -13.24
CA GLN A 126 13.31 -12.54 -12.89
C GLN A 126 13.89 -11.90 -11.63
N GLN A 127 14.59 -12.71 -10.86
CA GLN A 127 15.54 -12.25 -9.87
C GLN A 127 16.57 -11.35 -10.55
N ARG A 128 16.82 -10.19 -9.95
CA ARG A 128 17.84 -9.26 -10.42
C ARG A 128 18.44 -8.47 -9.28
N VAL A 129 19.71 -8.11 -9.45
CA VAL A 129 20.38 -7.13 -8.60
C VAL A 129 19.93 -5.71 -8.95
N ALA A 130 20.35 -4.75 -8.15
CA ALA A 130 20.13 -3.33 -8.42
C ALA A 130 20.82 -2.90 -9.72
N ASP A 131 20.10 -2.13 -10.54
CA ASP A 131 20.60 -1.64 -11.84
C ASP A 131 21.08 -0.17 -11.79
N VAL A 132 20.52 0.63 -10.86
CA VAL A 132 20.81 2.07 -10.72
C VAL A 132 20.76 2.50 -9.25
N PRO A 133 21.38 3.64 -8.87
CA PRO A 133 21.26 4.17 -7.51
C PRO A 133 19.79 4.37 -7.11
N GLY A 134 19.38 3.86 -5.95
CA GLY A 134 17.99 3.93 -5.47
C GLY A 134 17.14 2.70 -5.81
N ASP A 135 17.54 1.87 -6.77
CA ASP A 135 16.96 0.56 -7.01
C ASP A 135 17.55 -0.47 -6.05
N ARG A 136 16.70 -1.27 -5.40
CA ARG A 136 17.11 -2.34 -4.46
C ARG A 136 17.27 -3.69 -5.17
N GLY A 137 16.97 -3.78 -6.46
CA GLY A 137 16.82 -5.03 -7.19
C GLY A 137 15.45 -5.65 -6.98
N TYR A 138 15.32 -6.91 -7.33
CA TYR A 138 14.10 -7.70 -7.12
C TYR A 138 14.46 -9.15 -6.82
N ALA A 139 13.84 -9.72 -5.77
CA ALA A 139 14.13 -11.08 -5.33
C ALA A 139 13.74 -12.16 -6.37
N GLY A 140 12.92 -11.81 -7.36
CA GLY A 140 12.37 -12.73 -8.36
C GLY A 140 11.01 -13.29 -7.94
N ASP A 141 10.23 -13.74 -8.93
CA ASP A 141 9.09 -14.60 -8.66
C ASP A 141 9.63 -15.98 -8.22
N TYR A 142 9.10 -16.50 -7.12
CA TYR A 142 9.38 -17.85 -6.63
C TYR A 142 8.24 -18.77 -7.01
N GLY A 143 8.56 -20.03 -7.26
CA GLY A 143 7.52 -21.02 -7.53
C GLY A 143 7.88 -22.42 -7.07
N VAL A 144 6.85 -23.21 -6.78
CA VAL A 144 6.97 -24.60 -6.37
C VAL A 144 6.58 -25.52 -7.53
N ALA A 145 7.39 -26.54 -7.76
CA ALA A 145 7.10 -27.64 -8.68
C ALA A 145 7.81 -28.91 -8.22
N ALA A 146 7.18 -30.08 -8.41
CA ALA A 146 7.77 -31.38 -8.06
C ALA A 146 8.35 -31.46 -6.61
N GLY A 147 7.70 -30.79 -5.64
CA GLY A 147 8.15 -30.75 -4.24
C GLY A 147 9.38 -29.88 -3.97
N LYS A 148 9.85 -29.12 -4.96
CA LYS A 148 11.05 -28.28 -4.92
C LYS A 148 10.69 -26.81 -5.09
N LEU A 149 11.61 -25.93 -4.68
CA LEU A 149 11.48 -24.49 -4.83
C LEU A 149 12.40 -23.97 -5.93
N PHE A 150 11.86 -23.11 -6.78
CA PHE A 150 12.55 -22.47 -7.88
C PHE A 150 12.43 -20.95 -7.78
N VAL A 151 13.44 -20.26 -8.28
CA VAL A 151 13.40 -18.82 -8.55
C VAL A 151 13.51 -18.58 -10.04
N CYS A 152 12.73 -17.64 -10.56
CA CYS A 152 12.83 -17.23 -11.95
C CYS A 152 14.15 -16.45 -12.14
N THR A 153 15.08 -16.95 -12.95
CA THR A 153 16.36 -16.28 -13.24
C THR A 153 16.40 -15.64 -14.62
N THR A 154 15.52 -16.06 -15.53
CA THR A 154 15.27 -15.39 -16.81
C THR A 154 13.78 -15.12 -16.93
N GLY A 155 13.41 -13.86 -17.13
CA GLY A 155 12.02 -13.41 -17.00
C GLY A 155 11.88 -11.91 -17.27
N ARG A 156 10.73 -11.33 -16.95
CA ARG A 156 10.54 -9.88 -17.03
C ARG A 156 11.36 -9.20 -15.96
N ARG A 157 12.00 -8.08 -16.28
CA ARG A 157 12.69 -7.26 -15.27
C ARG A 157 11.65 -6.36 -14.63
N ALA A 158 11.46 -6.49 -13.31
CA ALA A 158 10.49 -5.67 -12.57
C ALA A 158 11.21 -4.70 -11.63
N TYR A 159 10.71 -3.48 -11.53
CA TYR A 159 11.29 -2.39 -10.76
C TYR A 159 10.24 -1.77 -9.85
N ALA A 160 10.63 -1.44 -8.62
CA ALA A 160 9.91 -0.52 -7.78
C ALA A 160 10.69 0.80 -7.77
N PHE A 161 10.33 1.70 -8.70
CA PHE A 161 11.02 2.98 -8.79
C PHE A 161 10.69 3.86 -7.61
N HIS A 162 11.70 4.61 -7.19
CA HIS A 162 11.58 5.67 -6.20
C HIS A 162 12.01 6.98 -6.83
N GLN A 163 11.22 8.04 -6.62
CA GLN A 163 11.51 9.45 -6.95
C GLN A 163 12.80 9.70 -7.75
N GLY A 164 12.68 9.91 -9.05
CA GLY A 164 13.78 10.33 -9.92
C GLY A 164 14.82 9.24 -10.24
N THR A 165 14.67 8.02 -9.70
CA THR A 165 15.49 6.88 -10.10
C THR A 165 15.00 6.40 -11.47
N PHE A 166 15.86 6.43 -12.47
CA PHE A 166 15.52 6.04 -13.84
C PHE A 166 16.53 5.09 -14.43
N LEU A 167 16.05 4.24 -15.33
CA LEU A 167 16.95 3.48 -16.17
C LEU A 167 17.54 4.41 -17.25
N PRO A 168 18.80 4.19 -17.66
CA PRO A 168 19.38 4.91 -18.77
C PRO A 168 18.49 4.84 -20.01
N GLY A 169 18.15 6.00 -20.58
CA GLY A 169 17.34 6.11 -21.81
C GLY A 169 15.83 6.23 -21.61
N ASP A 170 15.32 6.25 -20.37
CA ASP A 170 13.90 6.54 -20.12
C ASP A 170 13.57 8.01 -20.41
N THR A 171 12.64 8.26 -21.32
CA THR A 171 12.02 9.57 -21.57
C THR A 171 10.52 9.51 -21.26
N GLY A 172 9.97 10.54 -20.60
CA GLY A 172 8.52 10.69 -20.39
C GLY A 172 7.93 9.98 -19.16
N VAL A 173 8.74 9.35 -18.31
CA VAL A 173 8.26 8.74 -17.06
C VAL A 173 8.26 9.79 -15.94
N ASN A 174 7.15 9.92 -15.23
CA ASN A 174 6.95 10.92 -14.17
C ASN A 174 8.05 10.85 -13.09
N GLN A 175 8.90 11.87 -13.04
CA GLN A 175 10.11 11.95 -12.20
C GLN A 175 9.85 12.01 -10.70
N ASN A 176 8.60 12.13 -10.29
CA ASN A 176 8.22 12.37 -8.91
C ASN A 176 7.31 11.28 -8.33
N LEU A 177 7.27 10.07 -8.92
CA LEU A 177 6.37 8.99 -8.50
C LEU A 177 7.09 7.71 -8.11
N ASP A 178 6.57 7.07 -7.06
CA ASP A 178 6.90 5.68 -6.75
C ASP A 178 5.89 4.76 -7.48
N PHE A 179 6.36 3.81 -8.29
CA PHE A 179 5.51 2.90 -9.09
C PHE A 179 6.22 1.59 -9.43
N ILE A 180 5.43 0.55 -9.71
CA ILE A 180 5.93 -0.72 -10.24
C ILE A 180 6.00 -0.66 -11.78
N ARG A 181 7.13 -1.06 -12.36
CA ARG A 181 7.31 -1.21 -13.81
C ARG A 181 7.84 -2.59 -14.15
N GLU A 182 7.35 -3.17 -15.24
CA GLU A 182 7.89 -4.38 -15.84
C GLU A 182 8.48 -4.07 -17.22
N ILE A 183 9.61 -4.71 -17.55
CA ILE A 183 10.29 -4.62 -18.84
C ILE A 183 10.50 -6.02 -19.40
N GLY A 184 10.20 -6.20 -20.67
CA GLY A 184 10.28 -7.48 -21.38
C GLY A 184 8.93 -8.21 -21.44
N SER A 185 8.89 -9.30 -22.21
CA SER A 185 7.67 -10.05 -22.54
C SER A 185 7.72 -11.52 -22.13
N HIS A 186 8.70 -11.92 -21.30
CA HIS A 186 8.88 -13.31 -20.90
C HIS A 186 7.64 -13.88 -20.21
N ALA A 187 7.35 -15.15 -20.50
CA ALA A 187 6.23 -15.89 -19.98
C ALA A 187 6.56 -17.38 -19.87
N THR A 188 5.91 -18.04 -18.92
CA THR A 188 5.91 -19.51 -18.78
C THR A 188 5.29 -20.17 -20.01
N ALA A 189 5.71 -21.39 -20.35
CA ALA A 189 5.09 -22.16 -21.44
C ALA A 189 3.61 -22.46 -21.18
N ALA A 190 2.88 -22.74 -22.27
CA ALA A 190 1.49 -23.20 -22.23
C ALA A 190 1.35 -24.56 -21.53
N THR A 191 2.38 -25.41 -21.61
CA THR A 191 2.45 -26.71 -20.93
C THR A 191 3.61 -26.69 -19.94
N ALA A 192 3.42 -27.28 -18.76
CA ALA A 192 4.46 -27.34 -17.75
C ALA A 192 5.63 -28.24 -18.21
N PRO A 193 6.89 -27.77 -18.17
CA PRO A 193 8.04 -28.64 -18.36
C PRO A 193 8.21 -29.59 -17.16
N ASP A 194 9.05 -30.61 -17.31
CA ASP A 194 9.39 -31.50 -16.20
C ASP A 194 10.41 -30.86 -15.25
N PHE A 195 9.99 -30.61 -14.00
CA PHE A 195 10.83 -30.06 -12.94
C PHE A 195 11.47 -31.14 -12.06
N SER A 196 11.08 -32.40 -12.20
CA SER A 196 11.46 -33.48 -11.27
C SER A 196 12.97 -33.77 -11.30
N GLY A 197 13.61 -33.69 -12.47
CA GLY A 197 15.04 -33.95 -12.66
C GLY A 197 15.98 -32.84 -12.17
N ALA A 198 15.47 -31.63 -11.89
CA ALA A 198 16.33 -30.50 -11.53
C ALA A 198 16.90 -30.64 -10.10
N SER A 199 18.23 -30.72 -9.96
CA SER A 199 18.93 -30.59 -8.69
C SER A 199 19.07 -29.11 -8.28
N VAL A 200 19.39 -28.83 -7.01
CA VAL A 200 19.71 -27.45 -6.56
C VAL A 200 20.84 -26.88 -7.43
N GLY A 201 20.67 -25.65 -7.91
CA GLY A 201 21.55 -24.99 -8.88
C GLY A 201 21.26 -25.35 -10.34
N GLY A 202 20.50 -26.43 -10.59
CA GLY A 202 20.05 -26.82 -11.92
C GLY A 202 18.92 -25.92 -12.43
N THR A 203 18.80 -25.82 -13.75
CA THR A 203 17.82 -24.95 -14.43
C THR A 203 16.79 -25.75 -15.21
N VAL A 204 15.59 -25.18 -15.35
CA VAL A 204 14.50 -25.69 -16.18
C VAL A 204 13.99 -24.55 -17.06
N SER A 205 14.02 -24.77 -18.38
CA SER A 205 13.41 -23.84 -19.34
C SER A 205 11.89 -24.03 -19.38
N ASP A 206 11.17 -22.94 -19.24
CA ASP A 206 9.70 -22.90 -19.17
C ASP A 206 9.18 -21.80 -20.10
N GLY A 207 9.00 -22.14 -21.37
CA GLY A 207 8.66 -21.17 -22.41
C GLY A 207 9.86 -20.26 -22.68
N SER A 208 9.67 -18.96 -22.46
CA SER A 208 10.79 -17.99 -22.50
C SER A 208 11.38 -17.70 -21.12
N ALA A 209 10.78 -18.24 -20.05
CA ALA A 209 11.32 -18.12 -18.71
C ALA A 209 12.34 -19.23 -18.41
N VAL A 210 13.26 -18.95 -17.49
CA VAL A 210 14.16 -19.97 -16.92
C VAL A 210 14.02 -19.95 -15.41
N TRP A 211 13.80 -21.14 -14.86
CA TRP A 211 13.70 -21.40 -13.43
C TRP A 211 14.98 -22.06 -12.94
N THR A 212 15.54 -21.57 -11.83
CA THR A 212 16.67 -22.20 -11.16
C THR A 212 16.20 -22.81 -9.85
N CYS A 213 16.51 -24.09 -9.63
CA CYS A 213 16.17 -24.80 -8.40
C CYS A 213 17.03 -24.27 -7.24
N VAL A 214 16.39 -23.73 -6.21
CA VAL A 214 17.07 -23.17 -5.02
C VAL A 214 16.91 -24.05 -3.78
N SER A 215 15.96 -24.98 -3.79
CA SER A 215 15.79 -25.94 -2.71
C SER A 215 15.21 -27.25 -3.23
N ALA A 216 15.73 -28.38 -2.72
CA ALA A 216 15.19 -29.71 -2.94
C ALA A 216 13.90 -29.98 -2.12
N SER A 217 13.41 -28.98 -1.40
CA SER A 217 12.16 -29.01 -0.64
C SER A 217 11.32 -27.76 -0.96
N THR A 218 10.11 -27.69 -0.42
CA THR A 218 9.25 -26.50 -0.47
C THR A 218 9.61 -25.44 0.58
N SER A 219 10.76 -25.59 1.24
CA SER A 219 11.28 -24.68 2.27
C SER A 219 12.68 -24.15 1.92
N TYR A 220 12.94 -22.87 2.20
CA TYR A 220 14.22 -22.23 1.88
C TYR A 220 14.46 -20.92 2.66
N LEU A 221 15.53 -20.81 3.45
CA LEU A 221 15.85 -19.60 4.24
C LEU A 221 14.65 -19.07 5.05
N GLY A 222 14.03 -19.93 5.87
CA GLY A 222 12.85 -19.59 6.69
C GLY A 222 11.53 -19.51 5.92
N PHE A 223 11.55 -19.70 4.60
CA PHE A 223 10.37 -19.88 3.76
C PHE A 223 9.76 -21.29 3.92
N GLY A 224 8.44 -21.38 3.87
CA GLY A 224 7.70 -22.62 3.64
C GLY A 224 6.45 -22.33 2.80
N TYR A 225 6.19 -23.15 1.78
CA TYR A 225 5.02 -23.01 0.91
C TYR A 225 3.70 -23.30 1.66
N GLY A 226 2.76 -22.36 1.64
CA GLY A 226 1.41 -22.54 2.18
C GLY A 226 0.80 -21.27 2.80
N PRO A 227 -0.50 -21.30 3.15
CA PRO A 227 -1.15 -20.21 3.87
C PRO A 227 -0.67 -20.17 5.33
N GLY A 228 -0.01 -19.10 5.76
CA GLY A 228 0.41 -18.94 7.16
C GLY A 228 1.02 -17.57 7.47
N ALA A 229 0.91 -17.16 8.74
CA ALA A 229 1.55 -15.94 9.26
C ALA A 229 3.06 -15.95 8.98
N CYS A 230 3.62 -14.80 8.59
CA CYS A 230 5.07 -14.67 8.36
C CYS A 230 5.80 -14.58 9.69
N THR A 231 6.69 -15.54 9.98
CA THR A 231 7.44 -15.61 11.24
C THR A 231 8.78 -14.88 11.19
N GLU A 232 9.38 -14.63 10.01
CA GLU A 232 10.47 -13.69 9.72
C GLU A 232 10.82 -13.67 8.21
N THR A 233 11.67 -12.75 7.73
CA THR A 233 11.97 -12.47 6.30
C THR A 233 12.29 -13.72 5.48
N ARG A 234 11.27 -14.24 4.79
CA ARG A 234 11.34 -15.44 3.94
C ARG A 234 12.04 -15.12 2.62
N ALA A 235 12.71 -16.09 2.01
CA ALA A 235 13.14 -15.96 0.62
C ALA A 235 11.93 -15.64 -0.29
N GLY A 236 12.06 -14.60 -1.12
CA GLY A 236 10.97 -14.11 -1.99
C GLY A 236 9.93 -13.23 -1.30
N PHE A 237 9.95 -13.10 0.04
CA PHE A 237 9.08 -12.16 0.74
C PHE A 237 9.62 -10.73 0.69
N ASP A 238 8.73 -9.74 0.65
CA ASP A 238 9.09 -8.33 0.45
C ASP A 238 10.08 -8.16 -0.72
N PRO A 239 9.73 -8.65 -1.92
CA PRO A 239 10.70 -8.91 -2.98
C PRO A 239 11.35 -7.64 -3.54
N PHE A 240 10.75 -6.48 -3.29
CA PHE A 240 11.31 -5.15 -3.60
C PHE A 240 11.89 -4.42 -2.38
N GLY A 241 11.74 -4.96 -1.17
CA GLY A 241 12.13 -4.28 0.07
C GLY A 241 11.21 -3.10 0.44
N ILE A 242 9.95 -3.12 0.00
CA ILE A 242 8.91 -2.11 0.24
C ILE A 242 8.54 -2.07 1.72
N LEU A 243 8.27 -3.23 2.32
CA LEU A 243 7.89 -3.32 3.74
C LEU A 243 9.07 -2.94 4.64
N ARG A 244 10.28 -3.39 4.27
CA ARG A 244 11.52 -2.99 4.93
C ARG A 244 11.72 -1.47 4.86
N ARG A 245 11.51 -0.86 3.70
CA ARG A 245 11.59 0.61 3.55
C ARG A 245 10.56 1.31 4.44
N CYS A 246 9.31 0.87 4.42
CA CYS A 246 8.27 1.40 5.30
C CYS A 246 8.69 1.35 6.78
N HIS A 247 9.24 0.22 7.22
CA HIS A 247 9.78 0.05 8.57
C HIS A 247 10.94 1.02 8.89
N GLU A 248 11.92 1.14 7.99
CA GLU A 248 13.08 2.03 8.15
C GLU A 248 12.63 3.50 8.31
N GLU A 249 11.67 3.94 7.49
CA GLU A 249 11.13 5.30 7.48
C GLU A 249 10.32 5.60 8.74
N MET A 250 9.41 4.70 9.12
CA MET A 250 8.66 4.80 10.36
C MET A 250 9.56 4.73 11.60
N GLY A 251 10.71 4.07 11.51
CA GLY A 251 11.74 4.01 12.54
C GLY A 251 12.43 5.36 12.79
N ARG A 252 12.43 6.28 11.81
CA ARG A 252 13.00 7.64 11.96
C ARG A 252 12.13 8.55 12.83
N VAL A 253 10.84 8.25 12.98
CA VAL A 253 9.95 8.97 13.89
C VAL A 253 10.17 8.47 15.32
N ARG A 254 11.26 8.92 15.96
CA ARG A 254 11.69 8.42 17.28
C ARG A 254 10.76 8.80 18.42
N THR A 255 10.09 9.95 18.31
CA THR A 255 9.22 10.51 19.35
C THR A 255 7.82 9.90 19.39
N ALA A 256 7.44 9.08 18.41
CA ALA A 256 6.10 8.52 18.33
C ALA A 256 5.78 7.59 19.51
N ARG A 257 4.69 7.89 20.23
CA ARG A 257 4.11 7.02 21.26
C ARG A 257 3.60 5.72 20.66
N GLU A 258 2.96 5.82 19.50
CA GLU A 258 2.37 4.71 18.78
C GLU A 258 2.76 4.80 17.31
N ARG A 259 3.00 3.64 16.69
CA ARG A 259 3.34 3.53 15.26
C ARG A 259 2.28 2.67 14.59
N ILE A 260 1.56 3.26 13.66
CA ILE A 260 0.42 2.65 12.99
C ILE A 260 0.75 2.48 11.52
N VAL A 261 0.43 1.33 10.94
CA VAL A 261 0.46 1.11 9.50
C VAL A 261 -0.95 0.81 9.03
N ILE A 262 -1.44 1.59 8.08
CA ILE A 262 -2.74 1.37 7.44
C ILE A 262 -2.50 0.73 6.08
N LEU A 263 -3.10 -0.44 5.88
CA LEU A 263 -3.16 -1.07 4.56
C LEU A 263 -4.31 -0.42 3.78
N CYS A 264 -4.03 0.06 2.58
CA CYS A 264 -5.00 0.74 1.72
C CYS A 264 -4.80 0.28 0.26
N ASN A 265 -5.12 -0.98 -0.02
CA ASN A 265 -4.99 -1.56 -1.35
C ASN A 265 -6.37 -1.91 -1.93
N GLY A 266 -6.51 -1.89 -3.25
CA GLY A 266 -7.76 -2.29 -3.92
C GLY A 266 -7.49 -2.75 -5.35
N GLN A 267 -7.35 -1.80 -6.28
CA GLN A 267 -7.35 -2.01 -7.73
C GLN A 267 -6.51 -3.19 -8.22
N SER A 268 -5.21 -3.25 -7.89
CA SER A 268 -4.30 -4.27 -8.45
C SER A 268 -4.62 -5.71 -8.04
N ASP A 269 -5.39 -5.91 -6.97
CA ASP A 269 -5.62 -7.23 -6.37
C ASP A 269 -7.07 -7.71 -6.50
N THR A 270 -7.97 -6.92 -7.11
CA THR A 270 -9.41 -7.27 -7.24
C THR A 270 -9.70 -8.53 -8.05
N GLY A 271 -8.72 -9.07 -8.78
CA GLY A 271 -8.81 -10.36 -9.48
C GLY A 271 -8.36 -11.57 -8.65
N LEU A 272 -7.87 -11.37 -7.43
CA LEU A 272 -7.39 -12.44 -6.56
C LEU A 272 -8.54 -13.16 -5.86
N THR A 273 -8.31 -14.44 -5.55
CA THR A 273 -9.19 -15.19 -4.64
C THR A 273 -9.03 -14.70 -3.20
N SER A 274 -10.06 -14.92 -2.37
CA SER A 274 -10.03 -14.54 -0.95
C SER A 274 -8.83 -15.14 -0.20
N GLY A 275 -8.50 -16.41 -0.45
CA GLY A 275 -7.37 -17.09 0.19
C GLY A 275 -6.01 -16.52 -0.22
N GLN A 276 -5.82 -16.16 -1.50
CA GLN A 276 -4.59 -15.53 -1.98
C GLN A 276 -4.36 -14.17 -1.31
N TYR A 277 -5.39 -13.32 -1.29
CA TYR A 277 -5.28 -12.01 -0.66
C TYR A 277 -5.11 -12.13 0.85
N GLN A 278 -5.86 -13.01 1.51
CA GLN A 278 -5.70 -13.29 2.95
C GLN A 278 -4.26 -13.71 3.30
N GLY A 279 -3.65 -14.60 2.51
CA GLY A 279 -2.26 -15.02 2.73
C GLY A 279 -1.26 -13.86 2.64
N ALA A 280 -1.45 -12.95 1.68
CA ALA A 280 -0.64 -11.76 1.52
C ALA A 280 -0.78 -10.82 2.74
N ILE A 281 -2.03 -10.50 3.11
CA ILE A 281 -2.33 -9.61 4.24
C ILE A 281 -1.80 -10.19 5.55
N ASN A 282 -1.97 -11.49 5.78
CA ASN A 282 -1.40 -12.16 6.95
C ASN A 282 0.12 -11.97 7.02
N SER A 283 0.81 -12.11 5.90
CA SER A 283 2.27 -12.00 5.84
C SER A 283 2.75 -10.56 6.10
N ILE A 284 2.13 -9.58 5.44
CA ILE A 284 2.42 -8.15 5.60
C ILE A 284 2.15 -7.70 7.03
N ALA A 285 0.96 -8.05 7.56
CA ALA A 285 0.55 -7.66 8.90
C ALA A 285 1.44 -8.29 9.97
N SER A 286 1.80 -9.57 9.83
CA SER A 286 2.72 -10.23 10.77
C SER A 286 4.11 -9.59 10.74
N PHE A 287 4.63 -9.25 9.56
CA PHE A 287 5.94 -8.59 9.42
C PHE A 287 6.00 -7.27 10.21
N LEU A 288 4.94 -6.47 10.14
CA LEU A 288 4.87 -5.19 10.84
C LEU A 288 4.53 -5.39 12.32
N ALA A 289 3.56 -6.24 12.67
CA ALA A 289 3.18 -6.46 14.07
C ALA A 289 4.32 -7.03 14.92
N ASN A 290 5.15 -7.92 14.36
CA ASN A 290 6.37 -8.44 15.01
C ASN A 290 7.42 -7.36 15.29
N ARG A 291 7.32 -6.19 14.63
CA ARG A 291 8.20 -5.03 14.82
C ARG A 291 7.58 -3.95 15.70
N GLY A 292 6.49 -4.28 16.40
CA GLY A 292 5.83 -3.39 17.36
C GLY A 292 4.91 -2.34 16.71
N TYR A 293 4.52 -2.54 15.46
CA TYR A 293 3.51 -1.69 14.81
C TYR A 293 2.10 -2.18 15.15
N THR A 294 1.18 -1.23 15.28
CA THR A 294 -0.25 -1.53 15.15
C THR A 294 -0.60 -1.54 13.67
N VAL A 295 -1.21 -2.62 13.16
CA VAL A 295 -1.57 -2.76 11.75
C VAL A 295 -3.08 -2.68 11.58
N HIS A 296 -3.51 -1.72 10.77
CA HIS A 296 -4.90 -1.52 10.40
C HIS A 296 -5.14 -2.18 9.04
N LEU A 297 -5.93 -3.25 9.05
CA LEU A 297 -6.34 -4.00 7.86
C LEU A 297 -7.45 -3.21 7.15
N GLY A 298 -7.10 -2.40 6.16
CA GLY A 298 -8.03 -1.58 5.38
C GLY A 298 -7.98 -1.87 3.88
N LEU A 299 -8.87 -1.21 3.14
CA LEU A 299 -8.90 -1.22 1.67
C LEU A 299 -8.90 0.22 1.14
N SER A 300 -8.40 0.35 -0.08
CA SER A 300 -8.53 1.58 -0.86
C SER A 300 -9.99 1.86 -1.23
N VAL A 301 -10.24 3.05 -1.76
CA VAL A 301 -11.52 3.44 -2.35
C VAL A 301 -11.91 2.54 -3.52
N TYR A 302 -13.20 2.44 -3.80
CA TYR A 302 -13.69 1.84 -5.03
C TYR A 302 -13.07 2.51 -6.26
N ASN A 303 -12.85 1.73 -7.32
CA ASN A 303 -12.40 2.22 -8.61
C ASN A 303 -13.40 1.74 -9.70
N PRO A 304 -14.25 2.62 -10.24
CA PRO A 304 -15.22 2.25 -11.26
C PRO A 304 -14.64 1.88 -12.62
N SER A 305 -13.39 2.23 -12.93
CA SER A 305 -12.76 1.93 -14.23
C SER A 305 -12.75 0.43 -14.55
N GLY A 306 -12.62 -0.43 -13.53
CA GLY A 306 -12.72 -1.89 -13.67
C GLY A 306 -14.10 -2.48 -13.40
N ASN A 307 -15.08 -1.67 -12.95
CA ASN A 307 -16.41 -2.07 -12.50
C ASN A 307 -16.48 -3.38 -11.69
N ASN A 308 -15.51 -3.61 -10.80
CA ASN A 308 -15.30 -4.91 -10.15
C ASN A 308 -15.71 -4.90 -8.67
N VAL A 309 -17.00 -4.65 -8.42
CA VAL A 309 -17.59 -4.65 -7.06
C VAL A 309 -17.33 -6.00 -6.35
N ALA A 310 -17.56 -7.11 -7.06
CA ALA A 310 -17.36 -8.45 -6.51
C ALA A 310 -15.89 -8.72 -6.10
N GLY A 311 -14.92 -8.17 -6.83
CA GLY A 311 -13.52 -8.20 -6.45
C GLY A 311 -13.27 -7.47 -5.14
N TYR A 312 -13.77 -6.25 -4.98
CA TYR A 312 -13.66 -5.50 -3.73
C TYR A 312 -14.35 -6.21 -2.55
N ASP A 313 -15.52 -6.83 -2.76
CA ASP A 313 -16.19 -7.65 -1.75
C ASP A 313 -15.33 -8.85 -1.34
N THR A 314 -14.67 -9.49 -2.31
CA THR A 314 -13.73 -10.61 -2.07
C THR A 314 -12.55 -10.16 -1.22
N LEU A 315 -11.96 -8.98 -1.51
CA LEU A 315 -10.88 -8.41 -0.72
C LEU A 315 -11.34 -8.05 0.70
N ALA A 316 -12.55 -7.48 0.84
CA ALA A 316 -13.11 -7.10 2.13
C ALA A 316 -13.35 -8.33 3.03
N ALA A 317 -13.88 -9.41 2.46
CA ALA A 317 -14.04 -10.69 3.16
C ALA A 317 -12.67 -11.26 3.58
N ALA A 318 -11.66 -11.17 2.72
CA ALA A 318 -10.30 -11.62 3.04
C ALA A 318 -9.66 -10.83 4.20
N LEU A 319 -9.95 -9.53 4.35
CA LEU A 319 -9.50 -8.77 5.52
C LEU A 319 -10.13 -9.27 6.83
N ALA A 320 -11.44 -9.57 6.82
CA ALA A 320 -12.13 -10.13 7.98
C ALA A 320 -11.54 -11.51 8.36
N SER A 321 -11.30 -12.37 7.37
CA SER A 321 -10.65 -13.66 7.57
C SER A 321 -9.20 -13.52 8.07
N SER A 322 -8.46 -12.51 7.59
CA SER A 322 -7.10 -12.21 8.06
C SER A 322 -7.10 -11.78 9.52
N TYR A 323 -8.03 -10.88 9.91
CA TYR A 323 -8.19 -10.45 11.30
C TYR A 323 -8.47 -11.63 12.23
N ALA A 324 -9.45 -12.48 11.88
CA ALA A 324 -9.81 -13.65 12.66
C ALA A 324 -8.63 -14.63 12.80
N PHE A 325 -7.89 -14.88 11.72
CA PHE A 325 -6.72 -15.75 11.74
C PHE A 325 -5.61 -15.18 12.63
N LEU A 326 -5.19 -13.93 12.40
CA LEU A 326 -4.05 -13.32 13.09
C LEU A 326 -4.29 -13.18 14.61
N THR A 327 -5.53 -12.89 15.01
CA THR A 327 -5.91 -12.69 16.42
C THR A 327 -6.41 -13.96 17.13
N GLY A 328 -6.90 -14.95 16.38
CA GLY A 328 -7.42 -16.21 16.94
C GLY A 328 -6.38 -17.35 17.00
N GLY A 329 -5.37 -17.34 16.12
CA GLY A 329 -4.34 -18.39 16.07
C GLY A 329 -2.96 -17.92 15.60
N GLY A 330 -2.84 -16.71 15.07
CA GLY A 330 -1.58 -16.13 14.59
C GLY A 330 -0.69 -15.51 15.68
N GLY A 331 -1.12 -15.53 16.95
CA GLY A 331 -0.33 -15.07 18.09
C GLY A 331 -0.29 -13.54 18.30
N PHE A 332 -1.08 -12.77 17.55
CA PHE A 332 -1.16 -11.32 17.73
C PHE A 332 -2.38 -10.93 18.55
N SER A 333 -2.24 -9.89 19.38
CA SER A 333 -3.38 -9.37 20.13
C SER A 333 -4.30 -8.51 19.25
N PRO A 334 -5.59 -8.37 19.61
CA PRO A 334 -6.48 -7.40 18.99
C PRO A 334 -6.00 -5.95 19.11
N THR A 335 -5.00 -5.64 19.94
CA THR A 335 -4.42 -4.29 20.02
C THR A 335 -3.32 -4.06 19.00
N GLN A 336 -2.68 -5.13 18.50
CA GLN A 336 -1.66 -5.08 17.45
C GLN A 336 -2.27 -5.17 16.06
N ILE A 337 -3.33 -5.96 15.87
CA ILE A 337 -4.03 -6.11 14.59
C ILE A 337 -5.44 -5.56 14.74
N ARG A 338 -5.82 -4.63 13.85
CA ARG A 338 -7.13 -3.97 13.85
C ARG A 338 -7.80 -4.11 12.50
N LEU A 339 -9.13 -4.21 12.50
CA LEU A 339 -9.90 -3.87 11.31
C LEU A 339 -9.78 -2.35 11.10
N GLY A 340 -9.15 -1.98 9.99
CA GLY A 340 -8.87 -0.61 9.61
C GLY A 340 -9.98 0.02 8.77
N PRO A 341 -9.74 1.23 8.24
CA PRO A 341 -10.67 1.87 7.32
C PRO A 341 -10.76 1.07 6.01
N ASN A 342 -11.90 0.43 5.78
CA ASN A 342 -12.28 -0.11 4.49
C ASN A 342 -12.95 1.00 3.67
N LEU A 343 -12.17 1.78 2.94
CA LEU A 343 -12.68 2.94 2.21
C LEU A 343 -13.71 2.56 1.14
N TYR A 344 -13.59 1.38 0.53
CA TYR A 344 -14.61 0.82 -0.35
C TYR A 344 -15.99 0.74 0.33
N GLN A 345 -16.05 0.22 1.56
CA GLN A 345 -17.32 0.15 2.31
C GLN A 345 -17.77 1.52 2.84
N LEU A 346 -16.83 2.36 3.27
CA LEU A 346 -17.15 3.65 3.90
C LEU A 346 -17.61 4.70 2.90
N MET A 347 -17.07 4.67 1.68
CA MET A 347 -17.44 5.61 0.60
C MET A 347 -18.43 5.01 -0.41
N GLY A 348 -18.53 3.68 -0.47
CA GLY A 348 -19.42 2.95 -1.36
C GLY A 348 -18.91 2.83 -2.80
N SER A 349 -19.75 2.22 -3.65
CA SER A 349 -19.49 2.01 -5.09
C SER A 349 -20.50 2.72 -6.00
N THR A 350 -21.43 3.48 -5.42
CA THR A 350 -22.51 4.18 -6.11
C THR A 350 -22.47 5.68 -5.83
N GLY A 351 -23.39 6.45 -6.44
CA GLY A 351 -23.51 7.90 -6.22
C GLY A 351 -22.22 8.65 -6.55
N ASP A 352 -21.66 9.34 -5.56
CA ASP A 352 -20.41 10.09 -5.73
C ASP A 352 -19.21 9.21 -6.10
N MET A 353 -19.29 7.90 -5.81
CA MET A 353 -18.28 6.89 -6.15
C MET A 353 -18.61 6.07 -7.40
N ALA A 354 -19.71 6.34 -8.11
CA ALA A 354 -20.00 5.68 -9.38
C ALA A 354 -19.02 6.13 -10.49
N ALA A 355 -19.02 5.46 -11.65
CA ALA A 355 -18.32 5.95 -12.84
C ALA A 355 -18.83 7.35 -13.20
N GLY A 356 -17.93 8.33 -13.28
CA GLY A 356 -18.33 9.74 -13.44
C GLY A 356 -18.98 10.38 -12.21
N GLY A 357 -18.97 9.73 -11.04
CA GLY A 357 -19.43 10.27 -9.75
C GLY A 357 -18.53 11.38 -9.21
N ALA A 358 -19.05 12.22 -8.31
CA ALA A 358 -18.42 13.48 -7.91
C ALA A 358 -17.07 13.36 -7.17
N HIS A 359 -16.63 12.17 -6.78
CA HIS A 359 -15.36 11.96 -6.06
C HIS A 359 -14.15 11.64 -6.96
N PHE A 360 -14.34 11.43 -8.27
CA PHE A 360 -13.25 11.18 -9.20
C PHE A 360 -12.90 12.42 -10.03
N ALA A 361 -11.66 12.45 -10.53
CA ALA A 361 -11.15 13.49 -11.42
C ALA A 361 -12.14 13.81 -12.57
N LYS A 362 -12.32 15.10 -12.88
CA LYS A 362 -13.34 15.64 -13.81
C LYS A 362 -12.82 16.38 -15.03
N ASP A 363 -11.53 16.72 -15.05
CA ASP A 363 -10.94 17.40 -16.20
C ASP A 363 -10.60 16.40 -17.32
N GLY A 364 -9.80 16.81 -18.31
CA GLY A 364 -9.37 15.95 -19.42
C GLY A 364 -8.60 14.69 -19.00
N GLY A 365 -8.34 14.48 -17.70
CA GLY A 365 -7.76 13.29 -17.10
C GLY A 365 -8.73 12.40 -16.32
N GLN A 366 -10.05 12.48 -16.55
CA GLN A 366 -11.01 11.56 -15.94
C GLN A 366 -10.69 10.10 -16.31
N ASP A 367 -10.22 9.33 -15.33
CA ASP A 367 -9.87 7.91 -15.50
C ASP A 367 -10.78 6.97 -14.70
N ASN A 368 -11.63 7.52 -13.83
CA ASN A 368 -12.44 6.76 -12.87
C ASN A 368 -11.58 5.86 -11.95
N ILE A 369 -10.32 6.25 -11.73
CA ILE A 369 -9.35 5.56 -10.87
C ILE A 369 -8.99 6.50 -9.73
N HIS A 370 -8.60 7.73 -10.05
CA HIS A 370 -8.04 8.68 -9.10
C HIS A 370 -9.07 9.63 -8.50
N LEU A 371 -9.00 9.80 -7.18
CA LEU A 371 -9.83 10.76 -6.46
C LEU A 371 -9.50 12.21 -6.86
N ASN A 372 -10.55 13.03 -6.95
CA ASN A 372 -10.41 14.48 -6.96
C ASN A 372 -10.30 15.04 -5.53
N ALA A 373 -10.24 16.37 -5.40
CA ALA A 373 -10.05 17.03 -4.10
C ALA A 373 -11.20 16.73 -3.11
N ARG A 374 -12.45 16.71 -3.61
CA ARG A 374 -13.62 16.35 -2.79
C ARG A 374 -13.53 14.92 -2.27
N GLY A 375 -13.22 13.97 -3.16
CA GLY A 375 -13.06 12.55 -2.81
C GLY A 375 -11.91 12.33 -1.82
N ALA A 376 -10.78 13.01 -2.01
CA ALA A 376 -9.64 12.94 -1.10
C ALA A 376 -9.97 13.47 0.30
N VAL A 377 -10.70 14.58 0.42
CA VAL A 377 -11.14 15.08 1.73
C VAL A 377 -12.08 14.08 2.43
N ALA A 378 -13.03 13.49 1.70
CA ALA A 378 -13.91 12.47 2.25
C ALA A 378 -13.13 11.25 2.77
N ALA A 379 -12.22 10.70 1.94
CA ALA A 379 -11.37 9.57 2.32
C ALA A 379 -10.52 9.87 3.57
N GLY A 380 -9.92 11.06 3.64
CA GLY A 380 -9.07 11.46 4.76
C GLY A 380 -9.83 11.54 6.09
N GLY A 381 -11.07 12.05 6.06
CA GLY A 381 -11.94 12.08 7.24
C GLY A 381 -12.31 10.67 7.72
N HIS A 382 -12.62 9.76 6.80
CA HIS A 382 -12.88 8.36 7.14
C HIS A 382 -11.67 7.65 7.76
N LEU A 383 -10.47 7.87 7.21
CA LEU A 383 -9.23 7.34 7.79
C LEU A 383 -9.00 7.90 9.21
N ALA A 384 -9.16 9.21 9.39
CA ALA A 384 -8.95 9.85 10.68
C ALA A 384 -9.92 9.35 11.75
N ALA A 385 -11.21 9.21 11.39
CA ALA A 385 -12.23 8.67 12.28
C ALA A 385 -11.90 7.23 12.69
N ALA A 386 -11.51 6.38 11.74
CA ALA A 386 -11.13 5.00 12.01
C ALA A 386 -9.90 4.91 12.92
N VAL A 387 -8.87 5.73 12.71
CA VAL A 387 -7.67 5.74 13.54
C VAL A 387 -7.96 6.27 14.94
N THR A 388 -8.70 7.38 15.04
CA THR A 388 -9.03 8.03 16.31
C THR A 388 -9.84 7.13 17.23
N ALA A 389 -10.75 6.31 16.69
CA ALA A 389 -11.54 5.35 17.46
C ALA A 389 -10.68 4.34 18.23
N TRP A 390 -9.44 4.10 17.79
CA TRP A 390 -8.53 3.12 18.38
C TRP A 390 -7.44 3.71 19.25
N LEU A 391 -7.02 4.94 18.96
CA LEU A 391 -6.00 5.61 19.74
C LEU A 391 -6.48 5.79 21.18
N ARG A 392 -5.62 5.47 22.15
CA ARG A 392 -6.04 5.53 23.56
C ARG A 392 -6.44 6.96 23.91
N PRO A 393 -7.55 7.16 24.63
CA PRO A 393 -7.96 8.47 25.09
C PRO A 393 -6.78 9.19 25.76
N ILE A 394 -6.58 10.44 25.36
CA ILE A 394 -5.59 11.31 26.02
C ILE A 394 -6.18 11.61 27.40
N GLN A 395 -5.55 11.07 28.46
CA GLN A 395 -5.89 11.45 29.83
C GLN A 395 -5.68 12.95 29.94
N ARG A 396 -6.76 13.67 30.24
CA ARG A 396 -6.81 15.13 30.28
C ARG A 396 -6.54 15.63 31.69
#